data_AF-A0A7J6VBC7-F1
#
_entry.id   AF-A0A7J6VBC7-F1
#
_cell.length_a   1.000
_cell.length_b   1.000
_cell.length_c   1.000
_cell.angle_alpha   90.00
_cell.angle_beta   90.00
_cell.angle_gamma   90.00
#
_symmetry.space_group_name_H-M   'P 1'
#
loop_
_entity.id
_entity.type
_entity.pdbx_description
1 polymer ?
#
loop_
_entity_poly.entity_id
_entity_poly.type
_entity_poly.pdbx_seq_one_letter_code
_entity_poly.pdbx_strand_id
1 'polypeptide(L)'
;MYVSFLAGCFRSIRFGLEEAHGKGQALQFNWLFEKGAFVLHTDGTFSVNFEEIEGAVESLSTEILTIQAKGDKAAAKSLLLVYGTMTEPLQIAMNKLETVQVPVDIACIFNYTLWRCGHQCLATGILTLLRVLQSANDIDIERGAMEELSAE
;
A
#
# COMPACT_ATOMS: atom_id res chain seq x y z
N MET A 1 -14.89 15.86 -3.83
CA MET A 1 -14.59 14.67 -3.00
C MET A 1 -14.88 13.37 -3.74
N TYR A 2 -16.14 13.07 -4.09
CA TYR A 2 -16.54 11.77 -4.65
C TYR A 2 -15.89 11.40 -5.99
N VAL A 3 -15.69 12.35 -6.89
CA VAL A 3 -15.05 12.08 -8.19
C VAL A 3 -13.61 11.58 -8.01
N SER A 4 -12.84 12.23 -7.13
CA SER A 4 -11.48 11.79 -6.80
C SER A 4 -11.47 10.44 -6.08
N PHE A 5 -12.47 10.17 -5.24
CA PHE A 5 -12.62 8.87 -4.59
C PHE A 5 -12.88 7.75 -5.61
N LEU A 6 -13.81 7.95 -6.55
CA LEU A 6 -14.08 7.01 -7.65
C LEU A 6 -12.81 6.68 -8.44
N ALA A 7 -12.05 7.70 -8.85
CA ALA A 7 -10.76 7.49 -9.50
C ALA A 7 -9.77 6.72 -8.60
N GLY A 8 -9.76 7.04 -7.30
CA GLY A 8 -8.95 6.37 -6.28
C GLY A 8 -9.30 4.90 -6.07
N CYS A 9 -10.56 4.49 -6.26
CA CYS A 9 -10.97 3.08 -6.18
C CYS A 9 -10.19 2.24 -7.20
N PHE A 10 -10.12 2.70 -8.45
CA PHE A 10 -9.40 1.99 -9.51
C PHE A 10 -7.91 1.87 -9.20
N ARG A 11 -7.28 2.91 -8.63
CA ARG A 11 -5.88 2.83 -8.20
C ARG A 11 -5.69 1.74 -7.15
N SER A 12 -6.52 1.72 -6.11
CA SER A 12 -6.36 0.77 -5.01
C SER A 12 -6.68 -0.67 -5.41
N ILE A 13 -7.66 -0.90 -6.27
CA ILE A 13 -8.04 -2.24 -6.74
C ILE A 13 -6.90 -2.90 -7.53
N ARG A 14 -6.03 -2.11 -8.18
CA ARG A 14 -4.87 -2.61 -8.92
C ARG A 14 -3.75 -3.19 -8.04
N PHE A 15 -3.80 -2.99 -6.73
CA PHE A 15 -2.96 -3.75 -5.79
C PHE A 15 -3.38 -5.22 -5.67
N GLY A 16 -4.59 -5.56 -6.13
CA GLY A 16 -5.13 -6.92 -6.14
C GLY A 16 -6.18 -7.15 -5.06
N LEU A 17 -7.08 -8.11 -5.31
CA LEU A 17 -8.19 -8.46 -4.41
C LEU A 17 -7.80 -9.42 -3.28
N GLU A 18 -6.56 -9.89 -3.28
CA GLU A 18 -5.99 -10.68 -2.18
C GLU A 18 -5.50 -9.79 -1.02
N GLU A 19 -5.31 -8.50 -1.28
CA GLU A 19 -4.92 -7.51 -0.27
C GLU A 19 -6.16 -6.81 0.30
N ALA A 20 -6.11 -6.46 1.60
CA ALA A 20 -7.26 -5.95 2.34
C ALA A 20 -7.81 -4.62 1.77
N HIS A 21 -6.94 -3.67 1.41
CA HIS A 21 -7.36 -2.40 0.84
C HIS A 21 -7.94 -2.58 -0.57
N GLY A 22 -7.29 -3.36 -1.43
CA GLY A 22 -7.81 -3.66 -2.77
C GLY A 22 -9.20 -4.30 -2.72
N LYS A 23 -9.37 -5.31 -1.84
CA LYS A 23 -10.66 -6.00 -1.64
C LYS A 23 -11.73 -5.08 -1.05
N GLY A 24 -11.37 -4.27 -0.06
CA GLY A 24 -12.28 -3.29 0.55
C GLY A 24 -12.71 -2.19 -0.43
N GLN A 25 -11.85 -1.83 -1.39
CA GLN A 25 -12.16 -0.85 -2.42
C GLN A 25 -13.06 -1.42 -3.51
N ALA A 26 -12.87 -2.69 -3.89
CA ALA A 26 -13.83 -3.40 -4.75
C ALA A 26 -15.21 -3.47 -4.10
N LEU A 27 -15.29 -3.76 -2.80
CA LEU A 27 -16.54 -3.77 -2.05
C LEU A 27 -17.25 -2.41 -2.09
N GLN A 28 -16.53 -1.33 -1.77
CA GLN A 28 -17.10 0.02 -1.81
C GLN A 28 -17.58 0.38 -3.21
N PHE A 29 -16.77 0.12 -4.23
CA PHE A 29 -17.15 0.39 -5.62
C PHE A 29 -18.41 -0.38 -6.01
N ASN A 30 -18.46 -1.69 -5.78
CA ASN A 30 -19.57 -2.54 -6.20
C ASN A 30 -20.87 -2.18 -5.48
N TRP A 31 -20.80 -1.84 -4.18
CA TRP A 31 -21.97 -1.36 -3.43
C TRP A 31 -22.49 -0.04 -4.01
N LEU A 32 -21.62 0.95 -4.19
CA LEU A 32 -22.00 2.26 -4.72
C LEU A 32 -22.53 2.16 -6.16
N PHE A 33 -21.95 1.27 -6.97
CA PHE A 33 -22.44 0.99 -8.32
C PHE A 33 -23.83 0.35 -8.30
N GLU A 34 -24.07 -0.65 -7.44
CA GLU A 34 -25.39 -1.28 -7.30
C GLU A 34 -26.46 -0.27 -6.87
N LYS A 35 -26.12 0.67 -5.98
CA LYS A 35 -27.02 1.75 -5.54
C LYS A 35 -27.19 2.88 -6.57
N GLY A 36 -26.61 2.77 -7.77
CA GLY A 36 -26.72 3.79 -8.81
C GLY A 36 -25.92 5.06 -8.55
N ALA A 37 -25.05 5.06 -7.53
CA ALA A 37 -24.18 6.19 -7.20
C ALA A 37 -22.97 6.29 -8.13
N PHE A 38 -22.51 5.17 -8.68
CA PHE A 38 -21.56 5.14 -9.78
C PHE A 38 -22.23 4.66 -11.06
N VAL A 39 -21.96 5.37 -12.16
CA VAL A 39 -22.56 5.10 -13.47
C VAL A 39 -21.46 4.78 -14.47
N LEU A 40 -21.61 3.66 -15.17
CA LEU A 40 -20.78 3.27 -16.31
C LEU A 40 -21.44 3.77 -17.60
N HIS A 41 -20.69 4.53 -18.39
CA HIS A 41 -21.12 5.03 -19.69
C HIS A 41 -20.75 4.08 -20.82
N THR A 42 -21.41 4.24 -21.98
CA THR A 42 -21.18 3.41 -23.18
C THR A 42 -19.77 3.51 -23.73
N ASP A 43 -19.08 4.63 -23.49
CA ASP A 43 -17.68 4.82 -23.86
C ASP A 43 -16.71 4.13 -22.89
N GLY A 44 -17.23 3.49 -21.83
CA GLY A 44 -16.49 2.81 -20.78
C GLY A 44 -15.87 3.74 -19.75
N THR A 45 -16.32 5.00 -19.65
CA THR A 45 -15.95 5.91 -18.56
C THR A 45 -16.93 5.82 -17.39
N PHE A 46 -16.53 6.33 -16.23
CA PHE A 46 -17.35 6.32 -15.04
C PHE A 46 -17.63 7.74 -14.55
N SER A 47 -18.81 7.93 -13.98
CA SER A 47 -19.20 9.17 -13.31
C SER A 47 -19.90 8.92 -11.99
N VAL A 48 -20.01 9.97 -11.17
CA VAL A 48 -20.74 9.95 -9.91
C VAL A 48 -22.14 10.53 -10.15
N ASN A 49 -23.17 9.79 -9.75
CA ASN A 49 -24.51 10.32 -9.61
C ASN A 49 -24.63 11.02 -8.25
N PHE A 50 -24.71 12.35 -8.27
CA PHE A 50 -24.74 13.15 -7.04
C PHE A 50 -26.07 13.08 -6.28
N GLU A 51 -27.15 12.63 -6.93
CA GLU A 51 -28.44 12.45 -6.28
C GLU A 51 -28.44 11.20 -5.37
N GLU A 52 -27.69 10.17 -5.75
CA GLU A 52 -27.67 8.86 -5.07
C GLU A 52 -26.46 8.65 -4.16
N ILE A 53 -25.34 9.36 -4.41
CA ILE A 53 -24.05 9.08 -3.75
C ILE A 53 -24.09 9.22 -2.23
N GLU A 54 -24.80 10.21 -1.68
CA GLU A 54 -24.85 10.41 -0.23
C GLU A 54 -25.59 9.26 0.46
N GLY A 55 -26.76 8.89 -0.04
CA GLY A 55 -27.53 7.76 0.49
C GLY A 55 -26.81 6.42 0.32
N ALA A 56 -26.11 6.22 -0.80
CA ALA A 56 -25.32 5.03 -1.02
C ALA A 56 -24.15 4.91 -0.02
N VAL A 57 -23.44 6.01 0.26
CA VAL A 57 -22.35 6.06 1.25
C VAL A 57 -22.88 5.84 2.66
N GLU A 58 -24.00 6.46 3.02
CA GLU A 58 -24.65 6.30 4.33
C GLU A 58 -25.07 4.84 4.54
N SER A 59 -25.70 4.22 3.54
CA SER A 59 -26.17 2.84 3.61
C SER A 59 -25.02 1.85 3.81
N LEU A 60 -23.91 2.01 3.08
CA LEU A 60 -22.74 1.16 3.23
C LEU A 60 -22.08 1.34 4.60
N SER A 61 -21.98 2.60 5.06
CA SER A 61 -21.39 2.93 6.35
C SER A 61 -22.20 2.32 7.48
N THR A 62 -23.53 2.41 7.40
CA THR A 62 -24.47 1.80 8.35
C THR A 62 -24.30 0.29 8.40
N GLU A 63 -24.22 -0.37 7.24
CA GLU A 63 -24.04 -1.83 7.16
C GLU A 63 -22.73 -2.26 7.81
N ILE A 64 -21.60 -1.66 7.42
CA ILE A 64 -20.27 -2.01 7.94
C ILE A 64 -20.20 -1.77 9.45
N LEU A 65 -20.64 -0.60 9.92
CA LEU A 65 -20.58 -0.25 11.34
C LEU A 65 -21.51 -1.12 12.18
N THR A 66 -22.67 -1.52 11.65
CA THR A 66 -23.59 -2.45 12.33
C THR A 66 -22.98 -3.84 12.46
N ILE A 67 -22.37 -4.36 11.40
CA ILE A 67 -21.66 -5.65 11.42
C ILE A 67 -20.53 -5.61 12.45
N GLN A 68 -19.73 -4.54 12.46
CA GLN A 68 -18.63 -4.35 13.40
C GLN A 68 -19.12 -4.25 14.85
N ALA A 69 -20.17 -3.47 15.11
CA ALA A 69 -20.75 -3.31 16.44
C ALA A 69 -21.30 -4.62 17.02
N LYS A 70 -21.84 -5.49 16.17
CA LYS A 70 -22.30 -6.83 16.56
C LYS A 70 -21.19 -7.87 16.66
N GLY A 71 -20.00 -7.59 16.11
CA GLY A 71 -18.94 -8.58 15.94
C GLY A 71 -19.32 -9.73 15.01
N ASP A 72 -20.21 -9.49 14.04
CA ASP A 72 -20.77 -10.54 13.17
C ASP A 72 -19.80 -10.92 12.05
N LYS A 73 -18.94 -11.91 12.34
CA LYS A 73 -17.96 -12.42 11.38
C LYS A 73 -18.59 -13.09 10.16
N ALA A 74 -19.76 -13.70 10.32
CA ALA A 74 -20.42 -14.40 9.21
C ALA A 74 -20.97 -13.40 8.21
N ALA A 75 -21.65 -12.35 8.70
CA ALA A 75 -22.11 -11.24 7.87
C ALA A 75 -20.93 -10.53 7.18
N ALA A 76 -19.84 -10.25 7.90
CA ALA A 76 -18.63 -9.64 7.31
C ALA A 76 -18.06 -10.48 6.16
N LYS A 77 -17.99 -11.80 6.33
CA LYS A 77 -17.50 -12.71 5.29
C LYS A 77 -18.44 -12.75 4.09
N SER A 78 -19.75 -12.74 4.32
CA SER A 78 -20.75 -12.71 3.25
C SER A 78 -20.66 -11.40 2.45
N LEU A 79 -20.56 -10.25 3.12
CA LEU A 79 -20.42 -8.95 2.48
C LEU A 79 -19.18 -8.90 1.55
N LEU A 80 -18.04 -9.38 2.05
CA LEU A 80 -16.80 -9.46 1.26
C LEU A 80 -16.88 -10.46 0.10
N LEU A 81 -17.62 -11.57 0.27
CA LEU A 81 -17.76 -12.57 -0.78
C LEU A 81 -18.65 -12.08 -1.93
N VAL A 82 -19.67 -11.28 -1.62
CA VAL A 82 -20.56 -10.69 -2.63
C VAL A 82 -19.87 -9.51 -3.32
N TYR A 83 -19.44 -8.51 -2.55
CA TYR A 83 -19.01 -7.23 -3.10
C TYR A 83 -17.49 -7.10 -3.26
N GLY A 84 -16.68 -7.89 -2.57
CA GLY A 84 -15.21 -7.83 -2.66
C GLY A 84 -14.61 -8.58 -3.86
N THR A 85 -15.33 -8.60 -4.99
CA THR A 85 -15.01 -9.42 -6.18
C THR A 85 -14.81 -8.56 -7.43
N MET A 86 -14.16 -9.14 -8.45
CA MET A 86 -13.89 -8.48 -9.73
C MET A 86 -15.12 -8.58 -10.64
N THR A 87 -16.04 -7.62 -10.50
CA THR A 87 -17.26 -7.51 -11.32
C THR A 87 -16.97 -7.01 -12.73
N GLU A 88 -17.92 -7.20 -13.65
CA GLU A 88 -17.78 -6.75 -15.05
C GLU A 88 -17.44 -5.25 -15.20
N PRO A 89 -18.11 -4.30 -14.50
CA PRO A 89 -17.72 -2.88 -14.57
C PRO A 89 -16.27 -2.64 -14.13
N LEU A 90 -15.80 -3.32 -13.08
CA LEU A 90 -14.41 -3.21 -12.65
C LEU A 90 -13.44 -3.79 -13.69
N GLN A 91 -13.76 -4.93 -14.31
CA GLN A 91 -12.93 -5.51 -15.37
C GLN A 91 -12.78 -4.56 -16.55
N ILE A 92 -13.87 -3.90 -16.97
CA ILE A 92 -13.83 -2.89 -18.04
C ILE A 92 -12.86 -1.75 -17.67
N ALA A 93 -12.91 -1.27 -16.42
CA ALA A 93 -12.01 -0.23 -15.94
C ALA A 93 -10.54 -0.70 -15.92
N MET A 94 -10.27 -1.92 -15.42
CA MET A 94 -8.91 -2.46 -15.32
C MET A 94 -8.29 -2.69 -16.70
N ASN A 95 -9.05 -3.29 -17.64
CA ASN A 95 -8.58 -3.55 -19.01
C ASN A 95 -8.19 -2.26 -19.75
N LYS A 96 -8.92 -1.17 -19.52
CA LYS A 96 -8.56 0.14 -20.07
C LYS A 96 -7.25 0.68 -19.50
N LEU A 97 -7.04 0.57 -18.19
CA LEU A 97 -5.82 1.03 -17.54
C LEU A 97 -4.60 0.19 -17.96
N GLU A 98 -4.78 -1.11 -18.18
CA GLU A 98 -3.76 -2.00 -18.72
C GLU A 98 -3.40 -1.64 -20.17
N THR A 99 -4.39 -1.32 -21.00
CA THR A 99 -4.17 -0.88 -22.40
C THR A 99 -3.31 0.38 -22.47
N VAL A 100 -3.53 1.32 -21.55
CA VAL A 100 -2.78 2.59 -21.47
C VAL A 100 -1.43 2.43 -20.76
N GLN A 101 -1.15 1.28 -20.14
CA GLN A 101 0.07 0.97 -19.40
C GLN A 101 0.39 1.96 -18.26
N VAL A 102 -0.64 2.35 -17.50
CA VAL A 102 -0.45 3.21 -16.33
C VAL A 102 0.34 2.45 -15.24
N PRO A 103 1.37 3.00 -14.60
CA PRO A 103 2.03 2.34 -13.46
C PRO A 103 1.07 2.08 -12.30
N VAL A 104 1.26 0.99 -11.55
CA VAL A 104 0.40 0.65 -10.38
C VAL A 104 0.73 1.54 -9.19
N ASP A 105 2.02 1.64 -8.87
CA ASP A 105 2.54 2.40 -7.74
C ASP A 105 3.99 2.82 -8.00
N ILE A 106 4.57 3.52 -7.03
CA ILE A 106 5.93 4.03 -7.09
C ILE A 106 6.93 3.04 -6.46
N ALA A 107 8.13 2.97 -7.03
CA ALA A 107 9.28 2.35 -6.37
C ALA A 107 10.16 3.45 -5.79
N CYS A 108 10.24 3.53 -4.46
CA CYS A 108 11.03 4.56 -3.79
C CYS A 108 12.53 4.29 -3.97
N ILE A 109 13.24 5.20 -4.64
CA ILE A 109 14.70 5.21 -4.72
C ILE A 109 15.22 6.17 -3.65
N PHE A 110 15.65 5.62 -2.53
CA PHE A 110 16.19 6.41 -1.44
C PHE A 110 17.71 6.55 -1.55
N ASN A 111 18.19 7.69 -2.02
CA ASN A 111 19.63 8.00 -2.10
C ASN A 111 20.19 8.43 -0.73
N TYR A 112 20.33 7.50 0.22
CA TYR A 112 20.98 7.76 1.51
C TYR A 112 22.51 7.53 1.49
N THR A 113 23.06 7.00 0.40
CA THR A 113 24.51 6.74 0.24
C THR A 113 25.34 8.02 0.14
N LEU A 114 24.73 9.18 -0.13
CA LEU A 114 25.35 10.51 0.03
C LEU A 114 25.38 11.01 1.49
N TRP A 115 24.75 10.32 2.45
CA TRP A 115 24.70 10.75 3.84
C TRP A 115 25.35 9.78 4.85
N ARG A 116 25.47 8.47 4.55
CA ARG A 116 26.16 7.51 5.45
C ARG A 116 27.41 6.84 4.91
N CYS A 117 27.73 6.98 3.61
CA CYS A 117 28.88 6.28 3.01
C CYS A 117 30.18 7.11 2.98
N GLY A 118 30.25 8.22 3.71
CA GLY A 118 31.51 8.96 3.93
C GLY A 118 32.32 8.45 5.12
N HIS A 119 31.66 8.01 6.20
CA HIS A 119 32.33 7.67 7.47
C HIS A 119 32.57 6.16 7.67
N GLN A 120 31.76 5.28 7.07
CA GLN A 120 31.96 3.83 7.25
C GLN A 120 33.09 3.26 6.37
N CYS A 121 33.24 3.75 5.13
CA CYS A 121 34.26 3.22 4.21
C CYS A 121 35.71 3.54 4.63
N LEU A 122 35.95 4.69 5.29
CA LEU A 122 37.27 5.00 5.85
C LEU A 122 37.59 4.15 7.08
N ALA A 123 36.62 3.91 7.97
CA ALA A 123 36.82 3.13 9.17
C ALA A 123 37.11 1.65 8.86
N THR A 124 36.40 1.05 7.89
CA THR A 124 36.68 -0.35 7.50
C THR A 124 38.00 -0.48 6.75
N GLY A 125 38.34 0.49 5.88
CA GLY A 125 39.63 0.50 5.18
C GLY A 125 40.83 0.66 6.12
N ILE A 126 40.74 1.55 7.12
CA ILE A 126 41.79 1.77 8.12
C ILE A 126 41.94 0.54 9.04
N LEU A 127 40.86 -0.11 9.47
CA LEU A 127 40.96 -1.33 10.29
C LEU A 127 41.59 -2.50 9.51
N THR A 128 41.28 -2.65 8.23
CA THR A 128 41.92 -3.69 7.39
C THR A 128 43.40 -3.38 7.18
N LEU A 129 43.78 -2.10 6.99
CA LEU A 129 45.17 -1.69 6.88
C LEU A 129 45.94 -1.90 8.21
N LEU A 130 45.33 -1.57 9.36
CA LEU A 130 45.90 -1.82 10.68
C LEU A 130 46.11 -3.32 10.96
N ARG A 131 45.18 -4.19 10.56
CA ARG A 131 45.34 -5.65 10.70
C ARG A 131 46.45 -6.21 9.81
N VAL A 132 46.61 -5.68 8.59
CA VAL A 132 47.70 -6.06 7.68
C VAL A 132 49.05 -5.55 8.19
N LEU A 133 49.10 -4.36 8.80
CA LEU A 133 50.30 -3.84 9.44
C LEU A 133 50.65 -4.59 10.74
N GLN A 134 49.66 -5.02 11.52
CA GLN A 134 49.84 -5.84 12.72
C GLN A 134 50.32 -7.27 12.39
N SER A 135 49.97 -7.83 11.23
CA SER A 135 50.52 -9.15 10.82
C SER A 135 51.93 -9.06 10.24
N ALA A 136 52.46 -7.84 10.04
CA ALA A 136 53.77 -7.61 9.42
C ALA A 136 54.86 -7.21 10.41
N ASN A 137 54.54 -6.97 11.69
CA ASN A 137 55.52 -6.71 12.76
C ASN A 137 54.97 -7.17 14.13
N ASP A 138 55.72 -8.04 14.81
CA ASP A 138 55.54 -8.43 16.22
C ASP A 138 55.55 -7.19 17.14
N ILE A 139 54.38 -6.62 17.43
CA ILE A 139 54.20 -5.65 18.52
C ILE A 139 52.86 -5.95 19.23
N ASP A 140 52.97 -6.54 20.43
CA ASP A 140 51.89 -6.67 21.40
C ASP A 140 51.42 -5.27 21.85
N ILE A 141 50.16 -4.94 21.58
CA ILE A 141 49.42 -3.92 22.31
C ILE A 141 48.16 -4.58 22.85
N GLU A 142 48.29 -5.26 23.99
CA GLU A 142 47.16 -5.54 24.86
C GLU A 142 46.79 -4.30 25.70
N ARG A 143 45.49 -4.20 25.96
CA ARG A 143 44.79 -3.42 27.00
C ARG A 143 44.60 -1.91 26.80
N GLY A 144 43.33 -1.56 26.55
CA GLY A 144 42.76 -0.30 27.00
C GLY A 144 41.65 0.23 26.11
N ALA A 145 40.41 -0.20 26.36
CA ALA A 145 39.11 0.46 26.08
C ALA A 145 38.03 -0.57 25.70
N MET A 146 37.67 -1.45 26.65
CA MET A 146 36.38 -2.14 26.66
C MET A 146 35.63 -1.69 27.92
N GLU A 147 35.26 -0.43 27.96
CA GLU A 147 34.34 0.11 28.95
C GLU A 147 33.74 1.40 28.39
N GLU A 148 32.68 1.24 27.58
CA GLU A 148 31.58 2.17 27.31
C GLU A 148 30.98 1.79 25.95
N LEU A 149 29.88 1.03 26.01
CA LEU A 149 28.70 1.06 25.11
C LEU A 149 27.86 -0.20 25.35
N SER A 150 27.52 -0.42 26.62
CA SER A 150 26.32 -1.13 27.04
C SER A 150 25.50 -0.16 27.89
N ALA A 151 24.87 0.82 27.26
CA ALA A 151 23.79 1.61 27.83
C ALA A 151 23.07 2.40 26.72
N GLU A 152 21.75 2.17 26.65
CA GLU A 152 20.69 2.85 25.85
C GLU A 152 20.55 2.50 24.36
#